data_AF-A0A6N6PUC5-F1
#
_entry.id   AF-A0A6N6PUC5-F1
#
_cell.length_a   1.000
_cell.length_b   1.000
_cell.length_c   1.000
_cell.angle_alpha   90.00
_cell.angle_beta   90.00
_cell.angle_gamma   90.00
#
_symmetry.space_group_name_H-M   'P 1'
#
loop_
_entity.id
_entity.type
_entity.pdbx_description
1 polymer ?
#
loop_
_entity_poly.entity_id
_entity_poly.type
_entity_poly.pdbx_seq_one_letter_code
_entity_poly.pdbx_strand_id
1 'polypeptide(L)'
;MTRFHTTLLLAAILSALAVAFTCWLWLAALSVALFIMIGLGVALPQMKFFGPFICEGDASKKQVALTFDDGPDARSTPALLDLLREHKIEAAFFCIGKRVAAQPELAKRILAEGHMLENHSYAHSNTTNFFTVPQLLADLSQAQAAIQTATGLSPKLFRPPVGLSNPNVFRAAKMLGLRVIGWSIRSLDTKINEPERVVARIERRLKPGAIILLHDGHIPAERLVLTVRVLLIKLHEHGYEVVRLDQLIG
;
A
#
# COMPACT_ATOMS: atom_id res chain seq x y z
N MET A 1 9.27 2.81 21.07
CA MET A 1 10.08 3.68 20.19
C MET A 1 10.31 2.97 18.85
N THR A 2 10.35 3.67 17.72
CA THR A 2 10.62 3.04 16.41
C THR A 2 12.13 2.85 16.18
N ARG A 3 12.51 2.05 15.17
CA ARG A 3 13.91 1.89 14.75
C ARG A 3 14.55 3.22 14.36
N PHE A 4 13.77 4.11 13.77
CA PHE A 4 14.22 5.48 13.47
C PHE A 4 14.62 6.27 14.73
N HIS A 5 13.77 6.29 15.77
CA HIS A 5 14.07 7.05 16.99
C HIS A 5 15.29 6.49 17.75
N THR A 6 15.43 5.17 17.80
CA THR A 6 16.60 4.51 18.41
C THR A 6 17.88 4.80 17.61
N THR A 7 17.80 4.77 16.28
CA THR A 7 18.92 5.12 15.40
C THR A 7 19.35 6.58 15.55
N LEU A 8 18.40 7.51 15.61
CA LEU A 8 18.69 8.93 15.84
C LEU A 8 19.34 9.18 17.20
N LEU A 9 18.84 8.53 18.25
CA LEU A 9 19.40 8.65 19.60
C LEU A 9 20.86 8.14 19.64
N LEU A 10 21.11 6.97 19.06
CA LEU A 10 22.45 6.39 18.98
C LEU A 10 23.38 7.30 18.16
N ALA A 11 22.93 7.80 17.02
CA ALA A 11 23.69 8.70 16.17
C ALA A 11 24.04 10.01 16.90
N ALA A 12 23.11 10.55 17.70
CA ALA A 12 23.36 11.75 18.52
C ALA A 12 24.42 11.50 19.60
N ILE A 13 24.35 10.37 20.31
CA ILE A 13 25.35 9.98 21.32
C ILE A 13 26.73 9.81 20.68
N LEU A 14 26.83 9.07 19.57
CA LEU A 14 28.09 8.83 18.87
C LEU A 14 28.68 10.12 18.28
N SER A 15 27.83 11.02 17.78
CA SER A 15 28.27 12.33 17.29
C SER A 15 28.82 13.20 18.42
N ALA A 16 28.17 13.20 19.60
CA ALA A 16 28.67 13.92 20.77
C ALA A 16 30.05 13.40 21.22
N LEU A 17 30.26 12.08 21.21
CA LEU A 17 31.56 11.47 21.48
C LEU A 17 32.61 11.85 20.43
N ALA A 18 32.27 11.79 19.14
CA ALA A 18 33.20 12.16 18.07
C ALA A 18 33.66 13.62 18.18
N VAL A 19 32.76 14.53 18.56
CA VAL A 19 33.08 15.94 18.83
C VAL A 19 33.96 16.07 20.08
N ALA A 20 33.64 15.37 21.18
CA ALA A 20 34.41 15.41 22.42
C ALA A 20 35.87 14.93 22.23
N PHE A 21 36.10 13.99 21.32
CA PHE A 21 37.43 13.47 20.97
C PHE A 21 38.00 14.07 19.67
N THR A 22 37.45 15.20 19.20
CA THR A 22 37.89 15.98 18.02
C THR A 22 38.10 15.15 16.74
N CYS A 23 37.35 14.05 16.57
CA CYS A 23 37.55 13.13 15.47
C CYS A 23 36.52 13.34 14.35
N TRP A 24 36.77 14.35 13.53
CA TRP A 24 35.90 14.80 12.44
C TRP A 24 35.65 13.73 11.37
N LEU A 25 36.59 12.79 11.16
CA LEU A 25 36.39 11.66 10.24
C LEU A 25 35.27 10.73 10.71
N TRP A 26 35.18 10.46 12.02
CA TRP A 26 34.08 9.66 12.58
C TRP A 26 32.74 10.40 12.45
N LEU A 27 32.72 11.72 12.66
CA LEU A 27 31.51 12.53 12.47
C LEU A 27 31.01 12.46 11.02
N ALA A 28 31.90 12.60 10.05
CA ALA A 28 31.57 12.48 8.63
C ALA A 28 31.06 11.06 8.29
N ALA A 29 31.75 10.02 8.74
CA ALA A 29 31.36 8.63 8.50
C ALA A 29 29.98 8.31 9.11
N LEU A 30 29.71 8.75 10.35
CA LEU A 30 28.41 8.59 11.00
C LEU A 30 27.30 9.31 10.26
N SER A 31 27.58 10.50 9.73
CA SER A 31 26.59 11.29 8.97
C SER A 31 26.23 10.60 7.66
N VAL A 32 27.22 10.09 6.93
CA VAL A 32 27.00 9.30 5.70
C VAL A 32 26.21 8.02 6.02
N ALA A 33 26.59 7.29 7.07
CA ALA A 33 25.89 6.08 7.49
C ALA A 33 24.42 6.36 7.85
N LEU A 34 24.16 7.44 8.61
CA LEU A 34 22.82 7.85 8.97
C LEU A 34 21.99 8.22 7.72
N PHE A 35 22.56 8.97 6.79
CA PHE A 35 21.91 9.33 5.53
C PHE A 35 21.51 8.08 4.72
N ILE A 36 22.43 7.12 4.58
CA ILE A 36 22.17 5.85 3.90
C ILE A 36 21.06 5.08 4.62
N MET A 37 21.10 4.96 5.94
CA MET A 37 20.06 4.24 6.70
C MET A 37 18.69 4.88 6.57
N ILE A 38 18.60 6.22 6.62
CA ILE A 38 17.33 6.94 6.39
C ILE A 38 16.84 6.70 4.97
N GLY A 39 17.71 6.83 3.96
CA GLY A 39 17.37 6.58 2.56
C GLY A 39 16.86 5.16 2.33
N LEU A 40 17.52 4.15 2.89
CA LEU A 40 17.08 2.76 2.86
C LEU A 40 15.74 2.60 3.59
N GLY A 41 15.55 3.23 4.75
CA GLY A 41 14.28 3.22 5.47
C GLY A 41 13.12 3.76 4.65
N VAL A 42 13.37 4.77 3.81
CA VAL A 42 12.36 5.33 2.90
C VAL A 42 12.07 4.39 1.74
N ALA A 43 13.12 3.86 1.10
CA ALA A 43 13.05 3.04 -0.09
C ALA A 43 12.62 1.58 0.16
N LEU A 44 12.84 1.06 1.37
CA LEU A 44 12.52 -0.31 1.77
C LEU A 44 11.55 -0.34 2.96
N PRO A 45 10.25 -0.03 2.74
CA PRO A 45 9.23 0.00 3.79
C PRO A 45 9.12 -1.30 4.62
N GLN A 46 9.43 -2.46 4.01
CA GLN A 46 9.51 -3.76 4.69
C GLN A 46 10.44 -3.76 5.91
N MET A 47 11.42 -2.86 5.99
CA MET A 47 12.30 -2.74 7.18
C MET A 47 11.58 -2.16 8.40
N LYS A 48 10.34 -1.66 8.26
CA LYS A 48 9.54 -1.07 9.35
C LYS A 48 10.31 -0.01 10.13
N PHE A 49 11.14 0.77 9.41
CA PHE A 49 12.12 1.68 10.02
C PHE A 49 11.43 2.84 10.74
N PHE A 50 10.45 3.46 10.07
CA PHE A 50 9.70 4.60 10.61
C PHE A 50 8.41 4.20 11.34
N GLY A 51 7.91 2.97 11.15
CA GLY A 51 6.68 2.48 11.78
C GLY A 51 6.22 1.12 11.22
N PRO A 52 5.11 0.57 11.75
CA PRO A 52 4.56 -0.70 11.29
C PRO A 52 3.98 -0.55 9.88
N PHE A 53 4.71 -1.06 8.88
CA PHE A 53 4.29 -1.11 7.48
C PHE A 53 3.97 -2.57 7.13
N ILE A 54 2.70 -2.88 6.89
CA ILE A 54 2.23 -4.27 6.70
C ILE A 54 2.32 -4.62 5.20
N CYS A 55 3.31 -5.43 4.82
CA CYS A 55 3.51 -5.90 3.44
C CYS A 55 3.06 -7.33 3.19
N GLU A 56 2.84 -8.10 4.25
CA GLU A 56 2.48 -9.51 4.22
C GLU A 56 1.60 -9.83 5.42
N GLY A 57 0.76 -10.85 5.28
CA GLY A 57 -0.06 -11.39 6.37
C GLY A 57 0.46 -12.73 6.87
N ASP A 58 -0.44 -13.57 7.38
CA ASP A 58 -0.10 -14.88 7.94
C ASP A 58 0.50 -15.82 6.87
N ALA A 59 1.75 -16.24 7.09
CA ALA A 59 2.47 -17.15 6.22
C ALA A 59 2.27 -18.64 6.58
N SER A 60 1.48 -18.95 7.62
CA SER A 60 1.19 -20.33 8.05
C SER A 60 0.23 -21.08 7.11
N LYS A 61 -0.57 -20.34 6.34
CA LYS A 61 -1.54 -20.87 5.37
C LYS A 61 -1.17 -20.40 3.96
N LYS A 62 -1.43 -21.24 2.94
CA LYS A 62 -1.31 -20.85 1.52
C LYS A 62 -2.42 -19.89 1.11
N GLN A 63 -2.43 -18.71 1.70
CA GLN A 63 -3.41 -17.65 1.45
C GLN A 63 -2.71 -16.41 0.90
N VAL A 64 -3.41 -15.69 0.01
CA VAL A 64 -2.97 -14.41 -0.54
C VAL A 64 -4.13 -13.42 -0.58
N ALA A 65 -3.84 -12.13 -0.64
CA ALA A 65 -4.84 -11.09 -0.83
C ALA A 65 -4.58 -10.33 -2.14
N LEU A 66 -5.63 -10.15 -2.94
CA LEU A 66 -5.61 -9.26 -4.10
C LEU A 66 -5.98 -7.85 -3.65
N THR A 67 -5.14 -6.89 -4.02
CA THR A 67 -5.36 -5.47 -3.69
C THR A 67 -5.25 -4.61 -4.92
N PHE A 68 -6.15 -3.64 -5.07
CA PHE A 68 -6.28 -2.77 -6.23
C PHE A 68 -6.16 -1.32 -5.83
N ASP A 69 -5.22 -0.60 -6.44
CA ASP A 69 -4.99 0.82 -6.21
C ASP A 69 -5.59 1.67 -7.35
N ASP A 70 -5.78 2.94 -7.04
CA ASP A 70 -6.19 4.04 -7.92
C ASP A 70 -7.67 4.15 -8.26
N GLY A 71 -8.51 3.14 -8.03
CA GLY A 71 -9.96 3.24 -8.27
C GLY A 71 -10.72 4.25 -7.40
N PRO A 72 -12.05 4.35 -7.57
CA PRO A 72 -12.84 3.67 -8.60
C PRO A 72 -12.69 4.35 -9.97
N ASP A 73 -12.64 3.58 -11.04
CA ASP A 73 -12.65 4.03 -12.44
C ASP A 73 -13.92 3.52 -13.14
N ALA A 74 -14.61 4.41 -13.85
CA ALA A 74 -15.95 4.14 -14.39
C ALA A 74 -16.00 3.02 -15.43
N ARG A 75 -14.85 2.62 -16.00
CA ARG A 75 -14.78 1.57 -17.03
C ARG A 75 -14.21 0.28 -16.48
N SER A 76 -13.11 0.37 -15.74
CA SER A 76 -12.32 -0.80 -15.35
C SER A 76 -12.78 -1.42 -14.02
N THR A 77 -13.15 -0.61 -13.03
CA THR A 77 -13.64 -1.13 -11.74
C THR A 77 -14.93 -1.96 -11.88
N PRO A 78 -15.99 -1.55 -12.63
CA PRO A 78 -17.20 -2.37 -12.76
C PRO A 78 -16.93 -3.74 -13.39
N ALA A 79 -16.09 -3.78 -14.42
CA ALA A 79 -15.73 -5.03 -15.10
C ALA A 79 -14.91 -5.96 -14.19
N LEU A 80 -14.03 -5.39 -13.36
CA LEU A 80 -13.32 -6.16 -12.34
C LEU A 80 -14.27 -6.70 -11.28
N LEU A 81 -15.22 -5.91 -10.78
CA LEU A 81 -16.21 -6.36 -9.81
C LEU A 81 -17.05 -7.53 -10.35
N ASP A 82 -17.50 -7.44 -11.61
CA ASP A 82 -18.23 -8.53 -12.24
C ASP A 82 -17.43 -9.84 -12.30
N LEU A 83 -16.13 -9.76 -12.62
CA LEU A 83 -15.20 -10.91 -12.60
C LEU A 83 -15.02 -11.45 -11.18
N LEU A 84 -14.77 -10.59 -10.19
CA LEU A 84 -14.57 -11.02 -8.80
C LEU A 84 -15.81 -11.73 -8.26
N ARG A 85 -17.02 -11.23 -8.58
CA ARG A 85 -18.29 -11.86 -8.25
C ARG A 85 -18.47 -13.22 -8.92
N GLU A 86 -18.12 -13.35 -10.21
CA GLU A 86 -18.13 -14.63 -10.95
C GLU A 86 -17.31 -15.71 -10.22
N HIS A 87 -16.15 -15.31 -9.69
CA HIS A 87 -15.23 -16.20 -8.98
C HIS A 87 -15.46 -16.25 -7.46
N LYS A 88 -16.43 -15.51 -6.90
CA LYS A 88 -16.70 -15.38 -5.45
C LYS A 88 -15.46 -14.95 -4.65
N ILE A 89 -14.71 -13.99 -5.18
CA ILE A 89 -13.46 -13.48 -4.58
C ILE A 89 -13.72 -12.13 -3.95
N GLU A 90 -13.32 -11.97 -2.70
CA GLU A 90 -13.28 -10.68 -2.02
C GLU A 90 -11.87 -10.07 -2.09
N ALA A 91 -11.77 -8.80 -2.48
CA ALA A 91 -10.50 -8.07 -2.60
C ALA A 91 -10.49 -6.81 -1.73
N ALA A 92 -9.36 -6.11 -1.69
CA ALA A 92 -9.27 -4.79 -1.08
C ALA A 92 -8.94 -3.71 -2.12
N PHE A 93 -9.73 -2.65 -2.13
CA PHE A 93 -9.58 -1.50 -3.02
C PHE A 93 -9.06 -0.32 -2.21
N PHE A 94 -7.87 0.17 -2.55
CA PHE A 94 -7.33 1.42 -2.02
C PHE A 94 -7.70 2.54 -2.98
N CYS A 95 -8.75 3.26 -2.64
CA CYS A 95 -9.37 4.23 -3.53
C CYS A 95 -8.87 5.66 -3.30
N ILE A 96 -8.72 6.38 -4.40
CA ILE A 96 -8.39 7.81 -4.37
C ILE A 96 -9.65 8.58 -3.98
N GLY A 97 -9.56 9.39 -2.91
CA GLY A 97 -10.73 10.10 -2.36
C GLY A 97 -11.45 10.99 -3.38
N LYS A 98 -10.70 11.66 -4.27
CA LYS A 98 -11.29 12.45 -5.37
C LYS A 98 -12.12 11.60 -6.34
N ARG A 99 -11.72 10.35 -6.59
CA ARG A 99 -12.46 9.43 -7.47
C ARG A 99 -13.69 8.85 -6.80
N VAL A 100 -13.59 8.55 -5.50
CA VAL A 100 -14.74 8.16 -4.69
C VAL A 100 -15.81 9.25 -4.71
N ALA A 101 -15.41 10.52 -4.50
CA ALA A 101 -16.33 11.66 -4.58
C ALA A 101 -16.98 11.80 -5.97
N ALA A 102 -16.26 11.46 -7.04
CA ALA A 102 -16.78 11.51 -8.41
C ALA A 102 -17.66 10.31 -8.78
N GLN A 103 -17.50 9.17 -8.10
CA GLN A 103 -18.20 7.91 -8.40
C GLN A 103 -18.72 7.24 -7.11
N PRO A 104 -19.59 7.91 -6.34
CA PRO A 104 -20.03 7.41 -5.04
C PRO A 104 -20.81 6.10 -5.14
N GLU A 105 -21.61 5.91 -6.20
CA GLU A 105 -22.38 4.67 -6.41
C GLU A 105 -21.47 3.47 -6.68
N LEU A 106 -20.34 3.69 -7.36
CA LEU A 106 -19.38 2.61 -7.58
C LEU A 106 -18.62 2.26 -6.30
N ALA A 107 -18.29 3.25 -5.47
CA ALA A 107 -17.74 3.01 -4.14
C ALA A 107 -18.71 2.23 -3.24
N LYS A 108 -20.01 2.54 -3.27
CA LYS A 108 -21.04 1.75 -2.57
C LYS A 108 -21.11 0.32 -3.10
N ARG A 109 -21.03 0.13 -4.43
CA ARG A 109 -21.03 -1.18 -5.07
C ARG A 109 -19.86 -2.05 -4.59
N ILE A 110 -18.64 -1.49 -4.51
CA ILE A 110 -17.46 -2.20 -3.97
C ILE A 110 -17.77 -2.80 -2.60
N LEU A 111 -18.35 -2.01 -1.69
CA LEU A 111 -18.71 -2.49 -0.34
C LEU A 111 -19.89 -3.46 -0.34
N ALA A 112 -20.91 -3.20 -1.14
CA ALA A 112 -22.10 -4.05 -1.23
C ALA A 112 -21.76 -5.47 -1.75
N GLU A 113 -20.69 -5.62 -2.53
CA GLU A 113 -20.18 -6.91 -3.01
C GLU A 113 -19.16 -7.56 -2.04
N GLY A 114 -19.00 -7.04 -0.82
CA GLY A 114 -18.21 -7.67 0.25
C GLY A 114 -16.71 -7.33 0.25
N HIS A 115 -16.27 -6.47 -0.66
CA HIS A 115 -14.87 -6.04 -0.73
C HIS A 115 -14.53 -4.99 0.32
N MET A 116 -13.24 -4.81 0.60
CA MET A 116 -12.76 -3.68 1.40
C MET A 116 -12.60 -2.45 0.52
N LEU A 117 -12.95 -1.27 1.05
CA LEU A 117 -12.65 0.02 0.44
C LEU A 117 -11.88 0.87 1.45
N GLU A 118 -10.64 1.19 1.11
CA GLU A 118 -9.66 1.78 2.00
C GLU A 118 -9.03 3.05 1.41
N ASN A 119 -8.27 3.78 2.23
CA ASN A 119 -7.77 5.11 1.88
C ASN A 119 -6.51 5.04 1.01
N HIS A 120 -6.50 5.75 -0.12
CA HIS A 120 -5.33 5.92 -0.99
C HIS A 120 -4.98 7.37 -1.27
N SER A 121 -5.07 8.23 -0.24
CA SER A 121 -4.95 9.69 -0.34
C SER A 121 -6.12 10.33 -1.10
N TYR A 122 -6.28 11.66 -0.99
CA TYR A 122 -7.37 12.34 -1.68
C TYR A 122 -7.00 12.70 -3.12
N ALA A 123 -5.84 13.33 -3.32
CA ALA A 123 -5.42 13.83 -4.62
C ALA A 123 -4.47 12.90 -5.39
N HIS A 124 -3.83 11.93 -4.71
CA HIS A 124 -2.80 11.06 -5.30
C HIS A 124 -1.69 11.86 -6.03
N SER A 125 -1.17 12.91 -5.37
CA SER A 125 -0.08 13.70 -5.93
C SER A 125 1.23 12.89 -5.97
N ASN A 126 2.02 13.07 -7.03
CA ASN A 126 3.39 12.55 -7.10
C ASN A 126 4.28 13.08 -5.96
N THR A 127 3.88 14.19 -5.32
CA THR A 127 4.60 14.80 -4.21
C THR A 127 4.06 14.43 -2.84
N THR A 128 3.04 13.57 -2.72
CA THR A 128 2.40 13.23 -1.44
C THR A 128 3.42 12.76 -0.39
N ASN A 129 4.47 12.05 -0.80
CA ASN A 129 5.52 11.58 0.11
C ASN A 129 6.43 12.69 0.67
N PHE A 130 6.38 13.90 0.11
CA PHE A 130 7.15 15.07 0.58
C PHE A 130 6.31 16.03 1.42
N PHE A 131 5.02 15.74 1.60
CA PHE A 131 4.15 16.57 2.40
C PHE A 131 4.57 16.59 3.88
N THR A 132 4.34 17.74 4.49
CA THR A 132 4.39 17.91 5.94
C THR A 132 3.23 17.13 6.60
N VAL A 133 3.32 16.92 7.92
CA VAL A 133 2.26 16.24 8.67
C VAL A 133 0.90 16.92 8.51
N PRO A 134 0.76 18.26 8.61
CA PRO A 134 -0.54 18.92 8.40
C PRO A 134 -1.09 18.74 6.97
N GLN A 135 -0.22 18.78 5.95
CA GLN A 135 -0.63 18.55 4.56
C GLN A 135 -1.12 17.11 4.34
N LEU A 136 -0.40 16.12 4.86
CA LEU A 136 -0.84 14.72 4.81
C LEU A 136 -2.13 14.53 5.60
N LEU A 137 -2.24 15.10 6.80
CA LEU A 137 -3.44 14.99 7.62
C LEU A 137 -4.65 15.55 6.88
N ALA A 138 -4.52 16.73 6.26
CA ALA A 138 -5.60 17.34 5.48
C ALA A 138 -6.01 16.46 4.28
N ASP A 139 -5.03 15.99 3.49
CA ASP A 139 -5.30 15.13 2.32
C ASP A 139 -5.95 13.80 2.73
N LEU A 140 -5.40 13.09 3.72
CA LEU A 140 -5.95 11.82 4.19
C LEU A 140 -7.33 11.99 4.84
N SER A 141 -7.56 13.07 5.60
CA SER A 141 -8.87 13.36 6.19
C SER A 141 -9.92 13.67 5.14
N GLN A 142 -9.53 14.36 4.06
CA GLN A 142 -10.43 14.62 2.95
C GLN A 142 -10.82 13.32 2.22
N ALA A 143 -9.88 12.37 2.08
CA ALA A 143 -10.20 11.03 1.58
C ALA A 143 -11.11 10.24 2.53
N GLN A 144 -10.87 10.27 3.85
CA GLN A 144 -11.78 9.68 4.84
C GLN A 144 -13.20 10.25 4.67
N ALA A 145 -13.33 11.58 4.59
CA ALA A 145 -14.62 12.25 4.48
C ALA A 145 -15.34 11.90 3.17
N ALA A 146 -14.62 11.81 2.04
CA ALA A 146 -15.21 11.40 0.76
C ALA A 146 -15.74 9.97 0.82
N ILE A 147 -14.98 9.04 1.40
CA ILE A 147 -15.39 7.64 1.55
C ILE A 147 -16.57 7.51 2.52
N GLN A 148 -16.50 8.16 3.68
CA GLN A 148 -17.57 8.16 4.68
C GLN A 148 -18.87 8.74 4.11
N THR A 149 -18.79 9.85 3.37
CA THR A 149 -19.96 10.46 2.73
C THR A 149 -20.57 9.56 1.66
N ALA A 150 -19.72 8.93 0.84
CA ALA A 150 -20.21 8.07 -0.24
C ALA A 150 -20.80 6.76 0.27
N THR A 151 -20.23 6.17 1.33
CA THR A 151 -20.47 4.75 1.66
C THR A 151 -20.93 4.50 3.09
N GLY A 152 -20.81 5.47 3.99
CA GLY A 152 -21.00 5.26 5.42
C GLY A 152 -19.82 4.57 6.13
N LEU A 153 -18.79 4.14 5.39
CA LEU A 153 -17.61 3.48 5.94
C LEU A 153 -16.52 4.50 6.32
N SER A 154 -15.89 4.29 7.47
CA SER A 154 -14.62 4.91 7.81
C SER A 154 -13.48 3.92 7.54
N PRO A 155 -12.62 4.16 6.53
CA PRO A 155 -11.44 3.33 6.29
C PRO A 155 -10.58 3.18 7.54
N LYS A 156 -9.95 2.00 7.67
CA LYS A 156 -9.01 1.66 8.76
C LYS A 156 -7.58 1.51 8.26
N LEU A 157 -7.42 1.35 6.95
CA LEU A 157 -6.16 1.11 6.27
C LEU A 157 -5.86 2.28 5.35
N PHE A 158 -4.57 2.60 5.26
CA PHE A 158 -4.05 3.58 4.33
C PHE A 158 -2.88 2.97 3.57
N ARG A 159 -2.91 3.08 2.24
CA ARG A 159 -1.75 2.78 1.40
C ARG A 159 -1.18 4.08 0.84
N PRO A 160 0.10 4.42 1.11
CA PRO A 160 0.67 5.65 0.59
C PRO A 160 0.91 5.58 -0.91
N PRO A 161 0.60 6.64 -1.68
CA PRO A 161 0.97 6.74 -3.08
C PRO A 161 2.45 6.42 -3.30
N VAL A 162 2.77 5.68 -4.36
CA VAL A 162 4.14 5.26 -4.72
C VAL A 162 4.79 4.27 -3.71
N GLY A 163 4.16 3.99 -2.57
CA GLY A 163 4.61 2.99 -1.59
C GLY A 163 5.84 3.38 -0.78
N LEU A 164 6.21 4.66 -0.71
CA LEU A 164 7.32 5.10 0.13
C LEU A 164 6.89 5.23 1.59
N SER A 165 7.84 5.03 2.51
CA SER A 165 7.61 5.17 3.94
C SER A 165 8.41 6.32 4.52
N ASN A 166 7.81 7.14 5.38
CA ASN A 166 8.53 8.22 6.06
C ASN A 166 7.83 8.60 7.38
N PRO A 167 8.50 9.31 8.31
CA PRO A 167 7.92 9.67 9.61
C PRO A 167 6.60 10.45 9.53
N ASN A 168 6.45 11.33 8.53
CA ASN A 168 5.26 12.16 8.39
C ASN A 168 4.04 11.32 8.01
N VAL A 169 4.21 10.36 7.10
CA VAL A 169 3.18 9.38 6.71
C VAL A 169 2.67 8.62 7.94
N PHE A 170 3.57 8.06 8.75
CA PHE A 170 3.16 7.31 9.95
C PHE A 170 2.51 8.21 10.99
N ARG A 171 2.98 9.45 11.16
CA ARG A 171 2.39 10.39 12.12
C ARG A 171 0.99 10.80 11.71
N ALA A 172 0.78 11.17 10.44
CA ALA A 172 -0.54 11.53 9.93
C ALA A 172 -1.52 10.34 9.97
N ALA A 173 -1.08 9.16 9.52
CA ALA A 173 -1.89 7.94 9.58
C ALA A 173 -2.29 7.60 11.03
N LYS A 174 -1.36 7.69 11.99
CA LYS A 174 -1.64 7.46 13.40
C LYS A 174 -2.65 8.45 13.98
N MET A 175 -2.58 9.73 13.60
CA MET A 175 -3.54 10.75 14.04
C MET A 175 -4.97 10.46 13.57
N LEU A 176 -5.12 9.73 12.47
CA LEU A 176 -6.41 9.28 11.93
C LEU A 176 -6.79 7.84 12.33
N GLY A 177 -5.98 7.18 13.15
CA GLY A 177 -6.21 5.77 13.52
C GLY A 177 -6.00 4.77 12.38
N LEU A 178 -5.29 5.15 11.32
CA LEU A 178 -5.07 4.32 10.13
C LEU A 178 -3.83 3.44 10.27
N ARG A 179 -3.94 2.15 9.89
CA ARG A 179 -2.79 1.26 9.71
C ARG A 179 -2.19 1.45 8.31
N VAL A 180 -0.86 1.52 8.21
CA VAL A 180 -0.18 1.69 6.92
C VAL A 180 0.06 0.33 6.27
N ILE A 181 -0.50 0.14 5.07
CA ILE A 181 -0.43 -1.10 4.29
C ILE A 181 0.45 -0.90 3.05
N GLY A 182 1.25 -1.91 2.73
CA GLY A 182 2.01 -2.04 1.50
C GLY A 182 1.67 -3.32 0.75
N TRP A 183 2.68 -3.92 0.15
CA TRP A 183 2.58 -5.17 -0.59
C TRP A 183 3.89 -5.94 -0.51
N SER A 184 3.81 -7.26 -0.69
CA SER A 184 4.99 -8.12 -0.83
C SER A 184 5.29 -8.40 -2.31
N ILE A 185 4.27 -8.32 -3.17
CA ILE A 185 4.39 -8.53 -4.62
C ILE A 185 3.86 -7.31 -5.36
N ARG A 186 4.75 -6.68 -6.15
CA ARG A 186 4.41 -5.61 -7.10
C ARG A 186 4.28 -6.19 -8.51
N SER A 187 3.06 -6.15 -9.07
CA SER A 187 2.73 -6.71 -10.39
C SER A 187 3.38 -5.94 -11.56
N LEU A 188 3.50 -4.61 -11.44
CA LEU A 188 3.87 -3.70 -12.54
C LEU A 188 2.90 -3.72 -13.72
N ASP A 189 1.63 -4.02 -13.47
CA ASP A 189 0.50 -3.98 -14.43
C ASP A 189 0.24 -2.60 -15.06
N THR A 190 0.68 -1.51 -14.43
CA THR A 190 0.67 -0.15 -15.01
C THR A 190 1.84 0.11 -15.97
N LYS A 191 2.82 -0.80 -16.04
CA LYS A 191 4.02 -0.68 -16.90
C LYS A 191 4.14 -1.79 -17.93
N ILE A 192 3.61 -2.97 -17.64
CA ILE A 192 3.63 -4.14 -18.52
C ILE A 192 2.23 -4.27 -19.13
N ASN A 193 2.14 -4.33 -20.45
CA ASN A 193 0.87 -4.36 -21.16
C ASN A 193 0.35 -5.78 -21.38
N GLU A 194 1.23 -6.78 -21.33
CA GLU A 194 0.92 -8.19 -21.59
C GLU A 194 0.49 -8.89 -20.28
N PRO A 195 -0.78 -9.31 -20.13
CA PRO A 195 -1.31 -9.95 -18.92
C PRO A 195 -0.47 -11.13 -18.42
N GLU A 196 -0.02 -11.99 -19.34
CA GLU A 196 0.74 -13.20 -19.03
C GLU A 196 2.10 -12.86 -18.42
N ARG A 197 2.74 -11.77 -18.86
CA ARG A 197 4.01 -11.30 -18.30
C ARG A 197 3.83 -10.73 -16.90
N VAL A 198 2.70 -10.03 -16.65
CA VAL A 198 2.32 -9.57 -15.31
C VAL A 198 2.13 -10.76 -14.39
N VAL A 199 1.34 -11.75 -14.81
CA VAL A 199 1.05 -12.94 -13.99
C VAL A 199 2.31 -13.76 -13.73
N ALA A 200 3.14 -14.01 -14.74
CA ALA A 200 4.40 -14.74 -14.55
C ALA A 200 5.35 -14.04 -13.56
N ARG A 201 5.31 -12.69 -13.49
CA ARG A 201 6.08 -11.94 -12.49
C ARG A 201 5.53 -12.14 -11.08
N ILE A 202 4.21 -12.16 -10.93
CA ILE A 202 3.55 -12.43 -9.65
C ILE A 202 3.88 -13.85 -9.20
N GLU A 203 3.72 -14.82 -10.10
CA GLU A 203 3.95 -16.25 -9.88
C GLU A 203 5.36 -16.53 -9.34
N ARG A 204 6.40 -15.98 -9.95
CA ARG A 204 7.80 -16.13 -9.50
C ARG A 204 8.07 -15.60 -8.08
N ARG A 205 7.13 -14.84 -7.50
CA ARG A 205 7.26 -14.22 -6.18
C ARG A 205 6.19 -14.69 -5.20
N LEU A 206 5.33 -15.64 -5.60
CA LEU A 206 4.27 -16.16 -4.75
C LEU A 206 4.86 -16.80 -3.50
N LYS A 207 4.28 -16.43 -2.37
CA LYS A 207 4.56 -17.01 -1.06
C LYS A 207 3.29 -16.94 -0.19
N PRO A 208 3.12 -17.85 0.78
CA PRO A 208 2.10 -17.73 1.81
C PRO A 208 2.08 -16.34 2.45
N GLY A 209 0.89 -15.78 2.68
CA GLY A 209 0.72 -14.45 3.28
C GLY A 209 0.94 -13.28 2.30
N ALA A 210 1.06 -13.53 0.99
CA ALA A 210 1.37 -12.47 0.04
C ALA A 210 0.20 -11.49 -0.16
N ILE A 211 0.48 -10.21 0.03
CA ILE A 211 -0.35 -9.10 -0.47
C ILE A 211 0.12 -8.73 -1.89
N ILE A 212 -0.75 -8.88 -2.87
CA ILE A 212 -0.50 -8.63 -4.30
C ILE A 212 -1.05 -7.24 -4.66
N LEU A 213 -0.18 -6.35 -5.12
CA LEU A 213 -0.56 -5.03 -5.64
C LEU A 213 -0.88 -5.12 -7.14
N LEU A 214 -2.10 -4.72 -7.49
CA LEU A 214 -2.62 -4.46 -8.83
C LEU A 214 -3.27 -3.06 -8.84
N HIS A 215 -3.72 -2.59 -10.00
CA HIS A 215 -4.42 -1.31 -10.13
C HIS A 215 -5.73 -1.51 -10.90
N ASP A 216 -6.80 -0.92 -10.39
CA ASP A 216 -8.09 -0.82 -11.10
C ASP A 216 -8.33 0.59 -11.63
N GLY A 217 -7.42 1.53 -11.40
CA GLY A 217 -7.39 2.82 -12.06
C GLY A 217 -6.38 2.87 -13.21
N HIS A 218 -6.66 3.69 -14.25
CA HIS A 218 -5.73 3.95 -15.35
C HIS A 218 -5.30 2.73 -16.19
N ILE A 219 -6.03 1.62 -16.10
CA ILE A 219 -5.80 0.40 -16.88
C ILE A 219 -7.03 0.11 -17.76
N PRO A 220 -6.87 -0.29 -19.04
CA PRO A 220 -8.00 -0.73 -19.85
C PRO A 220 -8.73 -1.92 -19.21
N ALA A 221 -10.06 -1.87 -19.18
CA ALA A 221 -10.90 -2.88 -18.50
C ALA A 221 -10.61 -4.31 -18.98
N GLU A 222 -10.50 -4.50 -20.29
CA GLU A 222 -10.22 -5.81 -20.90
C GLU A 222 -8.89 -6.40 -20.43
N ARG A 223 -7.84 -5.56 -20.35
CA ARG A 223 -6.52 -5.96 -19.88
C ARG A 223 -6.54 -6.33 -18.40
N LEU A 224 -7.23 -5.53 -17.58
CA LEU A 224 -7.38 -5.80 -16.14
C LEU A 224 -8.09 -7.14 -15.92
N VAL A 225 -9.24 -7.33 -16.55
CA VAL A 225 -10.05 -8.55 -16.43
C VAL A 225 -9.26 -9.78 -16.88
N LEU A 226 -8.57 -9.71 -18.02
CA LEU A 226 -7.74 -10.82 -18.50
C LEU A 226 -6.58 -11.13 -17.53
N THR A 227 -5.88 -10.10 -17.04
CA THR A 227 -4.78 -10.26 -16.06
C THR A 227 -5.26 -10.96 -14.80
N VAL A 228 -6.39 -10.50 -14.23
CA VAL A 228 -6.94 -11.08 -13.00
C VAL A 228 -7.46 -12.50 -13.24
N ARG A 229 -8.12 -12.76 -14.37
CA ARG A 229 -8.60 -14.11 -14.71
C ARG A 229 -7.45 -15.11 -14.82
N VAL A 230 -6.38 -14.77 -15.53
CA VAL A 230 -5.18 -15.62 -15.65
C VAL A 230 -4.50 -15.78 -14.28
N LEU A 231 -4.44 -14.72 -13.47
CA LEU A 231 -3.89 -14.80 -12.12
C LEU A 231 -4.66 -15.76 -11.22
N LEU A 232 -6.00 -15.71 -11.23
CA LEU A 232 -6.84 -16.60 -10.41
C LEU A 232 -6.63 -18.08 -10.79
N ILE A 233 -6.51 -18.38 -12.08
CA ILE A 233 -6.17 -19.73 -12.56
C ILE A 233 -4.82 -20.17 -11.98
N LYS A 234 -3.79 -19.32 -12.07
CA LYS A 234 -2.45 -19.64 -11.53
C LYS A 234 -2.43 -19.81 -10.02
N LEU A 235 -3.15 -18.96 -9.27
CA LEU A 235 -3.26 -19.10 -7.82
C LEU A 235 -3.89 -20.45 -7.45
N HIS A 236 -4.95 -20.85 -8.17
CA HIS A 236 -5.59 -22.15 -7.97
C HIS A 236 -4.64 -23.32 -8.30
N GLU A 237 -3.94 -23.28 -9.44
CA GLU A 237 -2.95 -24.30 -9.83
C GLU A 237 -1.83 -24.49 -8.77
N HIS A 238 -1.41 -23.40 -8.11
CA HIS A 238 -0.39 -23.43 -7.04
C HIS A 238 -0.96 -23.76 -5.64
N GLY A 239 -2.27 -23.96 -5.55
CA GLY A 239 -2.98 -24.27 -4.30
C GLY A 239 -3.07 -23.10 -3.32
N TYR A 240 -3.10 -21.86 -3.83
CA TYR A 240 -3.36 -20.67 -3.03
C TYR A 240 -4.86 -20.37 -2.97
N GLU A 241 -5.33 -20.08 -1.76
CA GLU A 241 -6.65 -19.50 -1.53
C GLU A 241 -6.53 -17.97 -1.52
N VAL A 242 -7.44 -17.30 -2.23
CA VAL A 242 -7.54 -15.83 -2.15
C VAL A 242 -8.50 -15.48 -1.03
N VAL A 243 -8.01 -14.68 -0.08
CA VAL A 243 -8.81 -14.21 1.06
C VAL A 243 -8.82 -12.69 1.11
N ARG A 244 -9.82 -12.13 1.78
CA ARG A 244 -9.92 -10.69 2.00
C ARG A 244 -8.74 -10.21 2.86
N LEU A 245 -8.31 -8.97 2.63
CA LEU A 245 -7.06 -8.47 3.21
C LEU A 245 -7.07 -8.45 4.74
N ASP A 246 -8.19 -8.10 5.38
CA ASP A 246 -8.36 -8.13 6.84
C ASP A 246 -8.24 -9.53 7.43
N GLN A 247 -8.76 -10.55 6.74
CA GLN A 247 -8.54 -11.96 7.12
C GLN A 247 -7.06 -12.34 7.02
N LEU A 248 -6.35 -11.89 5.98
CA LEU A 248 -4.94 -12.25 5.77
C LEU A 248 -4.02 -11.64 6.86
N ILE A 249 -4.28 -10.41 7.28
CA ILE A 249 -3.38 -9.65 8.18
C ILE A 249 -3.79 -9.69 9.65
N GLY A 250 -5.01 -10.13 9.96
CA GLY A 250 -5.61 -10.07 11.30
C GLY A 250 -5.77 -8.65 11.86
#